data_AF-A0A2P6NXC8-F1
#
_entry.id   AF-A0A2P6NXC8-F1
#
_cell.length_a   1.000
_cell.length_b   1.000
_cell.length_c   1.000
_cell.angle_alpha   90.00
_cell.angle_beta   90.00
_cell.angle_gamma   90.00
#
_symmetry.space_group_name_H-M   'P 1'
#
loop_
_entity.id
_entity.type
_entity.pdbx_description
1 polymer ?
#
loop_
_entity_poly.entity_id
_entity_poly.type
_entity_poly.pdbx_seq_one_letter_code
_entity_poly.pdbx_strand_id
1 'polypeptide(L)'
;MKAAAQKTDVQMISKYREALENYSKNPNLKGSQVWKQKDLTEISFYACKLQCVPTKLITTWRSTLEILQLHTNAIRELPDIDAESMPSLKALTLSNNRLQRLPCEFLMKCRGLEMLNLENNQIQEASHHLIHSHRNISELNLSQNQLTSFVGQEECEDYAGTLSRIDLANNNITSISFSNCSTTKEEDTELNSHIPQIILPHSAFSSLKVINCKGNRIDSLTPFLPLLLHGQLEVLLFSCNRVREIPTEFTTDSMKHLRWLDLSYNRLTSNSIPAGSFGKMPQLDHLFLNGNDLSEEVTSSLSSLKIEYLSLKDEDNVAPSAVIEGKLFLGSLQSAQSFFLLKQLAITHVLSVLRTSKPFYPEDFQYMTIDAEDTASYDISKCFEMSHKFIDSGLKGGGAVLVHCAQGISRSASVVISYIMKKRKIAFEDALRYVVEKRPIVCPNSGFRSQLKRYENRLNDCSIS
;
A
#
# COMPACT_ATOMS: atom_id res chain seq x y z
N MET A 1 -16.07 -4.86 -41.45
CA MET A 1 -15.45 -4.77 -40.10
C MET A 1 -14.83 -3.41 -39.76
N LYS A 2 -14.23 -2.65 -40.70
CA LYS A 2 -13.68 -1.29 -40.43
C LYS A 2 -14.70 -0.19 -40.04
N ALA A 3 -15.98 -0.33 -40.40
CA ALA A 3 -17.00 0.70 -40.13
C ALA A 3 -17.59 0.66 -38.70
N ALA A 4 -17.38 -0.42 -37.94
CA ALA A 4 -17.86 -0.53 -36.56
C ALA A 4 -16.92 0.19 -35.57
N ALA A 5 -15.61 0.18 -35.82
CA ALA A 5 -14.60 0.86 -35.00
C ALA A 5 -14.68 2.40 -35.08
N GLN A 6 -15.06 2.95 -36.24
CA GLN A 6 -15.22 4.41 -36.43
C GLN A 6 -16.44 4.99 -35.71
N LYS A 7 -17.50 4.20 -35.48
CA LYS A 7 -18.70 4.66 -34.75
C LYS A 7 -18.48 4.72 -33.24
N THR A 8 -17.60 3.87 -32.68
CA THR A 8 -17.19 3.90 -31.28
C THR A 8 -16.34 5.12 -30.94
N ASP A 9 -15.44 5.56 -31.83
CA ASP A 9 -14.57 6.71 -31.60
C ASP A 9 -15.33 8.03 -31.47
N VAL A 10 -16.38 8.26 -32.26
CA VAL A 10 -17.14 9.53 -32.26
C VAL A 10 -17.98 9.72 -30.98
N GLN A 11 -18.53 8.64 -30.42
CA GLN A 11 -19.19 8.68 -29.11
C GLN A 11 -18.19 8.76 -27.94
N MET A 12 -16.96 8.28 -28.15
CA MET A 12 -15.85 8.43 -27.19
C MET A 12 -15.36 9.89 -27.15
N ILE A 13 -15.30 10.57 -28.30
CA ILE A 13 -14.93 11.99 -28.48
C ILE A 13 -15.81 12.98 -27.70
N SER A 14 -17.09 12.71 -27.46
CA SER A 14 -17.92 13.58 -26.61
C SER A 14 -17.60 13.40 -25.12
N LYS A 15 -17.26 12.19 -24.68
CA LYS A 15 -16.82 11.90 -23.30
C LYS A 15 -15.42 12.46 -23.01
N TYR A 16 -14.56 12.55 -24.03
CA TYR A 16 -13.26 13.22 -23.94
C TYR A 16 -13.36 14.73 -23.69
N ARG A 17 -14.51 15.39 -23.87
CA ARG A 17 -14.62 16.85 -23.66
C ARG A 17 -14.54 17.27 -22.18
N GLU A 18 -15.22 16.55 -21.28
CA GLU A 18 -15.19 16.84 -19.83
C GLU A 18 -13.85 16.42 -19.20
N ALA A 19 -13.23 15.36 -19.74
CA ALA A 19 -11.93 14.85 -19.33
C ALA A 19 -10.78 15.87 -19.40
N LEU A 20 -10.75 16.63 -20.51
CA LEU A 20 -9.66 17.51 -20.89
C LEU A 20 -9.75 18.90 -20.26
N GLU A 21 -10.91 19.27 -19.70
CA GLU A 21 -11.09 20.55 -18.99
C GLU A 21 -10.25 20.61 -17.71
N ASN A 22 -9.82 19.46 -17.18
CA ASN A 22 -9.11 19.40 -15.91
C ASN A 22 -7.60 19.60 -16.00
N TYR A 23 -6.93 19.41 -17.14
CA TYR A 23 -5.47 19.65 -17.21
C TYR A 23 -4.96 19.81 -18.66
N SER A 24 -4.63 21.06 -19.02
CA SER A 24 -3.58 21.36 -20.00
C SER A 24 -2.88 22.65 -19.58
N LYS A 25 -1.63 22.86 -19.99
CA LYS A 25 -0.87 24.13 -19.81
C LYS A 25 -1.60 25.37 -20.37
N ASN A 26 -2.78 25.20 -20.98
CA ASN A 26 -3.62 26.26 -21.51
C ASN A 26 -5.09 26.05 -21.07
N PRO A 27 -5.54 26.69 -19.97
CA PRO A 27 -6.90 26.52 -19.43
C PRO A 27 -8.03 26.98 -20.37
N ASN A 28 -7.68 27.52 -21.56
CA ASN A 28 -8.62 28.01 -22.56
C ASN A 28 -8.96 26.99 -23.67
N LEU A 29 -8.32 25.80 -23.70
CA LEU A 29 -8.55 24.81 -24.76
C LEU A 29 -9.78 23.93 -24.45
N LYS A 30 -10.91 24.22 -25.09
CA LYS A 30 -12.15 23.43 -24.96
C LYS A 30 -12.17 22.22 -25.92
N GLY A 31 -12.38 21.02 -25.39
CA GLY A 31 -12.83 19.84 -26.13
C GLY A 31 -12.04 19.50 -27.39
N SER A 32 -12.71 19.47 -28.56
CA SER A 32 -12.14 19.00 -29.83
C SER A 32 -10.93 19.81 -30.35
N GLN A 33 -10.66 20.98 -29.76
CA GLN A 33 -9.51 21.80 -30.11
C GLN A 33 -8.18 21.23 -29.58
N VAL A 34 -8.20 20.38 -28.55
CA VAL A 34 -6.97 19.75 -28.05
C VAL A 34 -6.31 18.92 -29.16
N TRP A 35 -7.11 18.20 -29.95
CA TRP A 35 -6.62 17.33 -31.03
C TRP A 35 -6.02 18.10 -32.21
N LYS A 36 -6.05 19.43 -32.17
CA LYS A 36 -5.37 20.30 -33.14
C LYS A 36 -3.99 20.74 -32.68
N GLN A 37 -3.66 20.56 -31.40
CA GLN A 37 -2.32 20.80 -30.86
C GLN A 37 -1.38 19.75 -31.44
N LYS A 38 -0.24 20.16 -31.99
CA LYS A 38 0.75 19.24 -32.57
C LYS A 38 1.87 18.89 -31.59
N ASP A 39 2.18 19.79 -30.65
CA ASP A 39 3.40 19.73 -29.84
C ASP A 39 3.12 19.43 -28.36
N LEU A 40 2.06 18.67 -28.09
CA LEU A 40 1.67 18.37 -26.72
C LEU A 40 2.65 17.34 -26.12
N THR A 41 3.23 17.67 -24.97
CA THR A 41 4.19 16.83 -24.24
C THR A 41 3.58 16.07 -23.08
N GLU A 42 2.43 16.52 -22.57
CA GLU A 42 1.76 15.92 -21.42
C GLU A 42 0.25 15.97 -21.60
N ILE A 43 -0.43 14.87 -21.28
CA ILE A 43 -1.89 14.79 -21.31
C ILE A 43 -2.42 13.88 -20.21
N SER A 44 -3.56 14.26 -19.64
CA SER A 44 -4.27 13.49 -18.62
C SER A 44 -5.71 13.21 -19.01
N PHE A 45 -6.11 11.95 -18.81
CA PHE A 45 -7.47 11.46 -18.92
C PHE A 45 -7.91 10.84 -17.59
N TYR A 46 -7.74 11.56 -16.49
CA TYR A 46 -8.14 11.13 -15.16
C TYR A 46 -9.67 10.96 -15.03
N ALA A 47 -10.13 9.83 -14.49
CA ALA A 47 -11.54 9.62 -14.12
C ALA A 47 -12.55 9.78 -15.28
N CYS A 48 -12.09 9.53 -16.51
CA CYS A 48 -12.84 9.76 -17.75
C CYS A 48 -13.76 8.59 -18.14
N LYS A 49 -13.78 7.52 -17.32
CA LYS A 49 -14.53 6.27 -17.57
C LYS A 49 -14.13 5.60 -18.88
N LEU A 50 -12.87 5.72 -19.29
CA LEU A 50 -12.35 5.10 -20.51
C LEU A 50 -12.34 3.59 -20.38
N GLN A 51 -12.75 2.88 -21.42
CA GLN A 51 -12.67 1.41 -21.47
C GLN A 51 -11.47 0.93 -22.32
N CYS A 52 -10.95 1.81 -23.17
CA CYS A 52 -9.75 1.61 -23.99
C CYS A 52 -9.04 2.95 -24.17
N VAL A 53 -7.76 2.90 -24.56
CA VAL A 53 -6.99 4.10 -24.92
C VAL A 53 -7.38 4.51 -26.35
N PRO A 54 -7.74 5.78 -26.60
CA PRO A 54 -8.11 6.23 -27.93
C PRO A 54 -6.90 6.18 -28.87
N THR A 55 -6.99 5.41 -29.96
CA THR A 55 -5.94 5.29 -30.98
C THR A 55 -5.56 6.64 -31.61
N LYS A 56 -6.51 7.58 -31.66
CA LYS A 56 -6.27 8.95 -32.12
C LYS A 56 -5.18 9.67 -31.33
N LEU A 57 -5.02 9.39 -30.04
CA LEU A 57 -3.95 9.93 -29.19
C LEU A 57 -2.57 9.56 -29.74
N ILE A 58 -2.42 8.28 -30.11
CA ILE A 58 -1.19 7.72 -30.65
C ILE A 58 -0.89 8.39 -32.00
N THR A 59 -1.85 8.40 -32.92
CA THR A 59 -1.66 9.04 -34.24
C THR A 59 -1.38 10.54 -34.19
N THR A 60 -1.88 11.25 -33.15
CA THR A 60 -1.75 12.73 -33.06
C THR A 60 -0.43 13.15 -32.40
N TRP A 61 -0.02 12.49 -31.30
CA TRP A 61 1.10 12.95 -30.46
C TRP A 61 2.23 11.92 -30.26
N ARG A 62 2.30 10.86 -31.08
CA ARG A 62 3.34 9.81 -30.94
C ARG A 62 4.77 10.34 -30.77
N SER A 63 5.13 11.44 -31.44
CA SER A 63 6.49 11.98 -31.48
C SER A 63 6.74 13.09 -30.45
N THR A 64 5.70 13.59 -29.77
CA THR A 64 5.80 14.74 -28.87
C THR A 64 5.42 14.41 -27.44
N LEU A 65 4.52 13.44 -27.24
CA LEU A 65 3.99 13.12 -25.93
C LEU A 65 5.05 12.40 -25.09
N GLU A 66 5.41 13.02 -23.96
CA GLU A 66 6.34 12.49 -22.97
C GLU A 66 5.61 11.87 -21.77
N ILE A 67 4.48 12.45 -21.36
CA ILE A 67 3.73 12.03 -20.18
C ILE A 67 2.28 11.72 -20.57
N LEU A 68 1.85 10.49 -20.33
CA LEU A 68 0.48 10.03 -20.57
C LEU A 68 -0.15 9.52 -19.27
N GLN A 69 -1.14 10.24 -18.78
CA GLN A 69 -1.89 9.88 -17.57
C GLN A 69 -3.26 9.32 -17.92
N LEU A 70 -3.49 8.05 -17.59
CA LEU A 70 -4.71 7.28 -17.86
C LEU A 70 -5.29 6.65 -16.58
N HIS A 71 -4.86 7.12 -15.42
CA HIS A 71 -5.24 6.56 -14.13
C HIS A 71 -6.74 6.76 -13.80
N THR A 72 -7.31 5.85 -13.01
CA THR A 72 -8.73 5.86 -12.59
C THR A 72 -9.67 5.79 -13.78
N ASN A 73 -9.58 4.73 -14.56
CA ASN A 73 -10.49 4.46 -15.68
C ASN A 73 -11.00 3.01 -15.60
N ALA A 74 -11.56 2.49 -16.68
CA ALA A 74 -12.02 1.12 -16.83
C ALA A 74 -11.26 0.41 -17.97
N ILE A 75 -10.02 0.81 -18.25
CA ILE A 75 -9.21 0.30 -19.35
C ILE A 75 -8.87 -1.16 -19.09
N ARG A 76 -9.18 -2.03 -20.06
CA ARG A 76 -8.92 -3.48 -19.98
C ARG A 76 -7.72 -3.93 -20.80
N GLU A 77 -7.40 -3.16 -21.83
CA GLU A 77 -6.29 -3.40 -22.75
C GLU A 77 -5.83 -2.08 -23.37
N LEU A 78 -4.56 -2.04 -23.76
CA LEU A 78 -4.04 -0.99 -24.64
C LEU A 78 -4.17 -1.44 -26.10
N PRO A 79 -4.36 -0.50 -27.04
CA PRO A 79 -4.47 -0.83 -28.45
C PRO A 79 -3.17 -1.46 -28.95
N ASP A 80 -3.30 -2.44 -29.84
CA ASP A 80 -2.18 -2.92 -30.64
C ASP A 80 -1.74 -1.79 -31.58
N ILE A 81 -0.47 -1.43 -31.51
CA ILE A 81 0.09 -0.37 -32.35
C ILE A 81 0.83 -1.04 -33.50
N ASP A 82 0.05 -1.51 -34.47
CA ASP A 82 0.57 -1.96 -35.75
C ASP A 82 1.31 -0.80 -36.43
N ALA A 83 2.65 -0.93 -36.51
CA ALA A 83 3.62 -0.07 -37.21
C ALA A 83 4.09 1.26 -36.57
N GLU A 84 3.49 1.78 -35.50
CA GLU A 84 3.86 3.11 -34.96
C GLU A 84 4.48 3.05 -33.55
N SER A 85 5.68 3.61 -33.37
CA SER A 85 6.30 3.76 -32.04
C SER A 85 5.94 5.09 -31.39
N MET A 86 5.89 5.12 -30.05
CA MET A 86 5.82 6.35 -29.25
C MET A 86 7.18 6.61 -28.59
N PRO A 87 8.21 7.05 -29.34
CA PRO A 87 9.58 7.09 -28.86
C PRO A 87 9.80 8.14 -27.77
N SER A 88 8.98 9.19 -27.72
CA SER A 88 9.13 10.30 -26.77
C SER A 88 8.48 10.04 -25.42
N LEU A 89 7.64 8.99 -25.31
CA LEU A 89 6.89 8.70 -24.09
C LEU A 89 7.85 8.20 -22.99
N LYS A 90 7.97 8.99 -21.92
CA LYS A 90 8.81 8.73 -20.74
C LYS A 90 8.02 8.24 -19.55
N ALA A 91 6.78 8.71 -19.37
CA ALA A 91 5.95 8.32 -18.23
C ALA A 91 4.54 7.91 -18.65
N LEU A 92 4.11 6.73 -18.18
CA LEU A 92 2.78 6.18 -18.44
C LEU A 92 2.14 5.74 -17.13
N THR A 93 1.00 6.35 -16.79
CA THR A 93 0.23 5.94 -15.60
C THR A 93 -1.11 5.33 -16.00
N LEU A 94 -1.30 4.08 -15.60
CA LEU A 94 -2.48 3.25 -15.86
C LEU A 94 -3.07 2.73 -14.55
N SER A 95 -2.76 3.38 -13.42
CA SER A 95 -3.23 2.92 -12.12
C SER A 95 -4.75 2.97 -12.00
N ASN A 96 -5.34 2.13 -11.15
CA ASN A 96 -6.79 2.08 -10.95
C ASN A 96 -7.55 1.84 -12.27
N ASN A 97 -7.20 0.75 -12.97
CA ASN A 97 -7.84 0.31 -14.20
C ASN A 97 -8.26 -1.17 -14.07
N ARG A 98 -8.50 -1.86 -15.19
CA ARG A 98 -8.98 -3.25 -15.23
C ARG A 98 -8.08 -4.13 -16.10
N LEU A 99 -6.79 -3.79 -16.19
CA LEU A 99 -5.81 -4.59 -16.95
C LEU A 99 -5.63 -5.94 -16.27
N GLN A 100 -5.87 -7.03 -17.01
CA GLN A 100 -5.68 -8.39 -16.50
C GLN A 100 -4.28 -8.96 -16.78
N ARG A 101 -3.57 -8.35 -17.73
CA ARG A 101 -2.24 -8.77 -18.19
C ARG A 101 -1.39 -7.53 -18.45
N LEU A 102 -0.07 -7.71 -18.42
CA LEU A 102 0.86 -6.67 -18.85
C LEU A 102 0.69 -6.39 -20.35
N PRO A 103 0.59 -5.12 -20.77
CA PRO A 103 0.44 -4.74 -22.17
C PRO A 103 1.79 -4.75 -22.90
N CYS A 104 2.42 -5.92 -22.99
CA CYS A 104 3.81 -6.08 -23.43
C CYS A 104 4.04 -5.55 -24.85
N GLU A 105 3.13 -5.84 -25.78
CA GLU A 105 3.23 -5.39 -27.18
C GLU A 105 3.29 -3.87 -27.28
N PHE A 106 2.41 -3.17 -26.57
CA PHE A 106 2.42 -1.71 -26.49
C PHE A 106 3.73 -1.18 -25.86
N LEU A 107 4.12 -1.75 -24.72
CA LEU A 107 5.31 -1.32 -23.98
C LEU A 107 6.60 -1.51 -24.80
N MET A 108 6.71 -2.57 -25.60
CA MET A 108 7.84 -2.78 -26.52
C MET A 108 7.99 -1.69 -27.58
N LYS A 109 6.92 -0.95 -27.91
CA LYS A 109 6.94 0.16 -28.87
C LYS A 109 7.27 1.51 -28.21
N CYS A 110 7.21 1.61 -26.89
CA CYS A 110 7.43 2.84 -26.11
C CYS A 110 8.87 2.92 -25.59
N ARG A 111 9.89 2.73 -26.43
CA ARG A 111 11.30 2.54 -26.01
C ARG A 111 11.89 3.63 -25.08
N GLY A 112 11.32 4.83 -25.06
CA GLY A 112 11.74 5.93 -24.18
C GLY A 112 11.15 5.86 -22.75
N LEU A 113 10.32 4.87 -22.43
CA LEU A 113 9.60 4.83 -21.16
C LEU A 113 10.56 4.62 -19.98
N GLU A 114 10.51 5.55 -19.03
CA GLU A 114 11.29 5.55 -17.80
C GLU A 114 10.41 5.16 -16.60
N MET A 115 9.15 5.61 -16.56
CA MET A 115 8.23 5.38 -15.47
C MET A 115 6.95 4.70 -15.95
N LEU A 116 6.60 3.57 -15.33
CA LEU A 116 5.37 2.84 -15.58
C LEU A 116 4.63 2.57 -14.28
N ASN A 117 3.43 3.14 -14.15
CA ASN A 117 2.54 2.89 -13.01
C ASN A 117 1.31 2.06 -13.43
N LEU A 118 1.22 0.84 -12.91
CA LEU A 118 0.15 -0.14 -13.11
C LEU A 118 -0.54 -0.53 -11.80
N GLU A 119 -0.40 0.29 -10.75
CA GLU A 119 -1.03 0.08 -9.44
C GLU A 119 -2.54 -0.19 -9.55
N ASN A 120 -3.09 -1.07 -8.71
CA ASN A 120 -4.52 -1.31 -8.62
C ASN A 120 -5.16 -1.69 -9.97
N ASN A 121 -4.68 -2.81 -10.52
CA ASN A 121 -5.22 -3.48 -11.70
C ASN A 121 -5.53 -4.96 -11.34
N GLN A 122 -5.70 -5.83 -12.34
CA GLN A 122 -6.05 -7.24 -12.16
C GLN A 122 -4.96 -8.16 -12.73
N ILE A 123 -3.70 -7.70 -12.73
CA ILE A 123 -2.58 -8.41 -13.34
C ILE A 123 -2.20 -9.60 -12.46
N GLN A 124 -2.24 -10.81 -13.03
CA GLN A 124 -1.91 -12.06 -12.32
C GLN A 124 -0.47 -12.52 -12.54
N GLU A 125 0.12 -12.13 -13.67
CA GLU A 125 1.48 -12.52 -14.05
C GLU A 125 2.27 -11.29 -14.52
N ALA A 126 3.46 -11.12 -13.96
CA ALA A 126 4.45 -10.21 -14.50
C ALA A 126 5.33 -11.01 -15.46
N SER A 127 5.08 -10.88 -16.76
CA SER A 127 5.90 -11.52 -17.78
C SER A 127 7.34 -11.04 -17.68
N HIS A 128 8.27 -11.99 -17.61
CA HIS A 128 9.73 -11.75 -17.65
C HIS A 128 10.11 -10.88 -18.87
N HIS A 129 9.41 -11.00 -20.00
CA HIS A 129 9.65 -10.21 -21.20
C HIS A 129 9.58 -8.69 -20.99
N LEU A 130 8.83 -8.17 -20.01
CA LEU A 130 8.72 -6.71 -19.82
C LEU A 130 10.04 -6.09 -19.34
N ILE A 131 10.67 -6.72 -18.35
CA ILE A 131 11.92 -6.25 -17.73
C ILE A 131 13.07 -6.34 -18.75
N HIS A 132 13.05 -7.38 -19.59
CA HIS A 132 14.06 -7.60 -20.62
C HIS A 132 13.87 -6.69 -21.85
N SER A 133 12.63 -6.49 -22.29
CA SER A 133 12.34 -5.76 -23.53
C SER A 133 12.45 -4.25 -23.35
N HIS A 134 12.35 -3.74 -22.12
CA HIS A 134 12.31 -2.32 -21.84
C HIS A 134 13.58 -1.80 -21.16
N ARG A 135 14.55 -1.38 -21.96
CA ARG A 135 15.91 -1.00 -21.49
C ARG A 135 15.98 0.27 -20.64
N ASN A 136 14.92 1.07 -20.61
CA ASN A 136 14.94 2.40 -19.99
C ASN A 136 14.03 2.55 -18.76
N ILE A 137 13.22 1.54 -18.40
CA ILE A 137 12.33 1.70 -17.24
C ILE A 137 13.19 1.74 -15.98
N SER A 138 13.13 2.87 -15.28
CA SER A 138 13.76 3.10 -13.99
C SER A 138 12.78 2.89 -12.83
N GLU A 139 11.49 3.15 -13.05
CA GLU A 139 10.45 3.02 -12.03
C GLU A 139 9.26 2.18 -12.52
N LEU A 140 8.98 1.09 -11.81
CA LEU A 140 7.87 0.19 -12.10
C LEU A 140 6.99 -0.01 -10.86
N ASN A 141 5.72 0.37 -10.95
CA ASN A 141 4.74 0.13 -9.89
C ASN A 141 3.70 -0.89 -10.35
N LEU A 142 3.68 -2.05 -9.71
CA LEU A 142 2.74 -3.17 -9.90
C LEU A 142 1.98 -3.47 -8.60
N SER A 143 1.98 -2.55 -7.63
CA SER A 143 1.28 -2.75 -6.36
C SER A 143 -0.23 -2.94 -6.53
N GLN A 144 -0.89 -3.57 -5.56
CA GLN A 144 -2.34 -3.81 -5.56
C GLN A 144 -2.81 -4.56 -6.83
N ASN A 145 -2.07 -5.56 -7.26
CA ASN A 145 -2.46 -6.46 -8.34
C ASN A 145 -2.74 -7.87 -7.78
N GLN A 146 -2.72 -8.89 -8.63
CA GLN A 146 -3.00 -10.28 -8.26
C GLN A 146 -1.79 -11.19 -8.52
N LEU A 147 -0.58 -10.63 -8.55
CA LEU A 147 0.65 -11.37 -8.87
C LEU A 147 0.90 -12.50 -7.87
N THR A 148 1.21 -13.70 -8.37
CA THR A 148 1.56 -14.87 -7.51
C THR A 148 3.06 -15.16 -7.47
N SER A 149 3.81 -14.71 -8.47
CA SER A 149 5.26 -14.83 -8.55
C SER A 149 5.89 -13.65 -9.30
N PHE A 150 7.18 -13.45 -9.09
CA PHE A 150 7.99 -12.50 -9.86
C PHE A 150 9.36 -13.12 -10.13
N VAL A 151 9.64 -13.48 -11.39
CA VAL A 151 10.85 -14.21 -11.78
C VAL A 151 11.53 -13.48 -12.93
N GLY A 152 12.81 -13.14 -12.78
CA GLY A 152 13.68 -12.87 -13.92
C GLY A 152 14.11 -14.19 -14.54
N GLN A 153 13.64 -14.52 -15.74
CA GLN A 153 14.14 -15.68 -16.50
C GLN A 153 15.10 -15.25 -17.59
N GLU A 154 16.08 -16.13 -17.86
CA GLU A 154 17.21 -15.94 -18.77
C GLU A 154 16.79 -15.91 -20.23
N GLU A 155 17.07 -14.80 -20.92
CA GLU A 155 17.26 -14.84 -22.38
C GLU A 155 18.44 -13.99 -22.90
N CYS A 156 19.18 -13.25 -22.05
CA CYS A 156 20.38 -12.52 -22.51
C CYS A 156 21.35 -12.11 -21.39
N GLU A 157 22.61 -12.49 -21.55
CA GLU A 157 23.72 -12.24 -20.61
C GLU A 157 24.26 -10.78 -20.65
N ASP A 158 23.91 -9.99 -21.66
CA ASP A 158 24.57 -8.69 -21.96
C ASP A 158 23.73 -7.43 -21.69
N TYR A 159 22.90 -7.39 -20.64
CA TYR A 159 22.08 -6.21 -20.36
C TYR A 159 22.19 -5.68 -18.93
N ALA A 160 22.74 -4.48 -18.77
CA ALA A 160 22.62 -3.71 -17.53
C ALA A 160 21.21 -3.12 -17.44
N GLY A 161 20.41 -3.59 -16.49
CA GLY A 161 19.07 -3.05 -16.25
C GLY A 161 19.13 -1.64 -15.68
N THR A 162 18.20 -0.78 -16.09
CA THR A 162 18.04 0.60 -15.58
C THR A 162 17.05 0.70 -14.42
N LEU A 163 16.38 -0.41 -14.07
CA LEU A 163 15.36 -0.46 -13.04
C LEU A 163 15.98 -0.13 -11.68
N SER A 164 15.54 1.00 -11.12
CA SER A 164 16.01 1.51 -9.83
C SER A 164 14.98 1.32 -8.72
N ARG A 165 13.68 1.42 -9.05
CA ARG A 165 12.58 1.24 -8.10
C ARG A 165 11.55 0.26 -8.66
N ILE A 166 11.19 -0.71 -7.83
CA ILE A 166 10.05 -1.59 -8.09
C ILE A 166 9.11 -1.64 -6.88
N ASP A 167 7.82 -1.47 -7.15
CA ASP A 167 6.76 -1.64 -6.16
C ASP A 167 5.87 -2.83 -6.53
N LEU A 168 5.88 -3.85 -5.67
CA LEU A 168 5.13 -5.10 -5.75
C LEU A 168 4.16 -5.25 -4.57
N ALA A 169 3.92 -4.18 -3.79
CA ALA A 169 3.14 -4.27 -2.56
C ALA A 169 1.70 -4.75 -2.78
N ASN A 170 1.13 -5.42 -1.79
CA ASN A 170 -0.27 -5.87 -1.76
C ASN A 170 -0.63 -6.72 -2.99
N ASN A 171 0.17 -7.74 -3.28
CA ASN A 171 -0.10 -8.79 -4.26
C ASN A 171 -0.28 -10.14 -3.54
N ASN A 172 -0.32 -11.25 -4.28
CA ASN A 172 -0.38 -12.61 -3.75
C ASN A 172 0.96 -13.36 -3.89
N ILE A 173 2.09 -12.64 -3.93
CA ILE A 173 3.39 -13.22 -4.30
C ILE A 173 3.85 -14.20 -3.22
N THR A 174 4.18 -15.43 -3.63
CA THR A 174 4.77 -16.47 -2.77
C THR A 174 6.22 -16.76 -3.12
N SER A 175 6.64 -16.50 -4.36
CA SER A 175 7.99 -16.79 -4.86
C SER A 175 8.54 -15.65 -5.69
N ILE A 176 9.81 -15.32 -5.44
CA ILE A 176 10.57 -14.29 -6.13
C ILE A 176 11.95 -14.85 -6.51
N SER A 177 12.48 -14.43 -7.67
CA SER A 177 13.89 -14.64 -8.01
C SER A 177 14.48 -13.41 -8.69
N PHE A 178 15.62 -12.95 -8.17
CA PHE A 178 16.45 -11.90 -8.76
C PHE A 178 17.83 -12.39 -9.19
N SER A 179 18.11 -13.68 -9.05
CA SER A 179 19.33 -14.32 -9.53
C SER A 179 19.05 -15.12 -10.80
N ASN A 180 20.09 -15.32 -11.61
CA ASN A 180 20.05 -16.27 -12.70
C ASN A 180 19.71 -17.65 -12.13
N CYS A 181 18.68 -18.28 -12.68
CA CYS A 181 18.27 -19.61 -12.27
C CYS A 181 19.07 -20.61 -13.13
N SER A 182 20.38 -20.69 -12.91
CA SER A 182 21.21 -21.70 -13.55
C SER A 182 20.86 -23.06 -12.92
N THR A 183 19.79 -23.70 -13.38
CA THR A 183 19.58 -25.12 -13.13
C THR A 183 20.61 -25.88 -13.95
N THR A 184 21.76 -26.19 -13.37
CA THR A 184 22.35 -27.50 -13.66
C THR A 184 21.30 -28.50 -13.20
N LYS A 185 20.84 -29.31 -14.15
CA LYS A 185 19.92 -30.41 -13.91
C LYS A 185 20.40 -31.23 -12.71
N GLU A 186 19.44 -31.71 -11.94
CA GLU A 186 19.59 -32.72 -10.90
C GLU A 186 20.47 -33.87 -11.40
N GLU A 187 21.77 -33.86 -11.07
CA GLU A 187 22.71 -34.96 -11.21
C GLU A 187 24.06 -34.46 -10.67
N ASP A 188 24.19 -34.29 -9.36
CA ASP A 188 25.49 -34.54 -8.72
C ASP A 188 25.30 -34.94 -7.27
N THR A 189 25.77 -36.16 -7.05
CA THR A 189 25.75 -36.99 -5.86
C THR A 189 26.53 -36.37 -4.70
N GLU A 190 26.09 -36.73 -3.49
CA GLU A 190 26.87 -36.84 -2.24
C GLU A 190 28.34 -36.39 -2.28
N LEU A 191 28.65 -35.40 -1.42
CA LEU A 191 29.95 -34.81 -1.06
C LEU A 191 30.17 -33.40 -1.62
N ASN A 192 29.54 -32.42 -0.98
CA ASN A 192 30.25 -31.24 -0.49
C ASN A 192 29.39 -30.59 0.60
N SER A 193 29.99 -30.15 1.68
CA SER A 193 29.35 -29.25 2.65
C SER A 193 29.09 -27.92 1.96
N HIS A 194 27.92 -27.78 1.33
CA HIS A 194 27.55 -26.65 0.48
C HIS A 194 27.34 -25.39 1.33
N ILE A 195 28.34 -24.50 1.32
CA ILE A 195 28.06 -23.06 1.36
C ILE A 195 27.22 -22.82 0.08
N PRO A 196 25.98 -22.31 0.15
CA PRO A 196 25.28 -21.92 -1.06
C PRO A 196 26.17 -20.90 -1.78
N GLN A 197 26.62 -21.23 -3.00
CA GLN A 197 27.28 -20.25 -3.86
C GLN A 197 26.29 -19.09 -4.03
N ILE A 198 26.54 -17.99 -3.35
CA ILE A 198 25.70 -16.79 -3.45
C ILE A 198 25.88 -16.27 -4.88
N ILE A 199 24.85 -16.47 -5.70
CA ILE A 199 24.82 -16.10 -7.11
C ILE A 199 24.76 -14.57 -7.19
N LEU A 200 25.50 -13.98 -8.14
CA LEU A 200 25.39 -12.55 -8.43
C LEU A 200 23.95 -12.18 -8.84
N PRO A 201 23.48 -10.96 -8.53
CA PRO A 201 22.19 -10.50 -8.97
C PRO A 201 22.15 -10.51 -10.50
N HIS A 202 21.01 -10.94 -11.06
CA HIS A 202 20.77 -10.86 -12.49
C HIS A 202 20.99 -9.40 -12.93
N SER A 203 21.71 -9.20 -14.04
CA SER A 203 22.17 -7.89 -14.52
C SER A 203 21.04 -6.87 -14.67
N ALA A 204 19.85 -7.33 -15.07
CA ALA A 204 18.59 -6.56 -15.09
C ALA A 204 18.19 -5.89 -13.76
N PHE A 205 18.65 -6.40 -12.62
CA PHE A 205 18.32 -5.94 -11.28
C PHE A 205 19.50 -5.30 -10.54
N SER A 206 20.69 -5.27 -11.16
CA SER A 206 21.91 -4.74 -10.53
C SER A 206 21.82 -3.28 -10.09
N SER A 207 21.00 -2.47 -10.78
CA SER A 207 20.73 -1.06 -10.47
C SER A 207 19.61 -0.83 -9.46
N LEU A 208 18.96 -1.89 -8.95
CA LEU A 208 17.83 -1.75 -8.01
C LEU A 208 18.30 -1.12 -6.70
N LYS A 209 17.62 -0.04 -6.32
CA LYS A 209 17.82 0.70 -5.08
C LYS A 209 16.67 0.55 -4.11
N VAL A 210 15.44 0.43 -4.63
CA VAL A 210 14.24 0.37 -3.81
C VAL A 210 13.33 -0.76 -4.25
N ILE A 211 13.00 -1.63 -3.30
CA ILE A 211 12.04 -2.71 -3.50
C ILE A 211 10.96 -2.62 -2.42
N ASN A 212 9.70 -2.55 -2.85
CA ASN A 212 8.55 -2.66 -1.97
C ASN A 212 7.80 -3.96 -2.24
N CYS A 213 7.86 -4.90 -1.29
CA CYS A 213 7.17 -6.19 -1.33
C CYS A 213 6.15 -6.33 -0.19
N LYS A 214 5.76 -5.21 0.45
CA LYS A 214 4.81 -5.22 1.57
C LYS A 214 3.52 -5.97 1.25
N GLY A 215 2.93 -6.67 2.21
CA GLY A 215 1.57 -7.22 2.06
C GLY A 215 1.47 -8.34 1.04
N ASN A 216 2.51 -9.19 0.96
CA ASN A 216 2.54 -10.38 0.11
C ASN A 216 2.50 -11.65 0.98
N ARG A 217 2.84 -12.81 0.39
CA ARG A 217 2.87 -14.12 1.06
C ARG A 217 4.27 -14.74 1.04
N ILE A 218 5.31 -13.90 0.92
CA ILE A 218 6.71 -14.33 0.82
C ILE A 218 7.19 -14.76 2.20
N ASP A 219 7.88 -15.89 2.30
CA ASP A 219 8.28 -16.48 3.57
C ASP A 219 9.80 -16.63 3.79
N SER A 220 10.60 -16.23 2.80
CA SER A 220 12.07 -16.23 2.86
C SER A 220 12.66 -14.96 2.25
N LEU A 221 13.74 -14.46 2.88
CA LEU A 221 14.58 -13.37 2.37
C LEU A 221 15.69 -13.85 1.44
N THR A 222 15.93 -15.17 1.33
CA THR A 222 17.00 -15.75 0.52
C THR A 222 17.03 -15.24 -0.92
N PRO A 223 15.89 -15.08 -1.64
CA PRO A 223 15.91 -14.55 -3.00
C PRO A 223 16.45 -13.12 -3.15
N PHE A 224 16.52 -12.36 -2.06
CA PHE A 224 17.00 -10.98 -2.03
C PHE A 224 18.49 -10.87 -1.69
N LEU A 225 19.12 -11.95 -1.22
CA LEU A 225 20.55 -11.96 -0.86
C LEU A 225 21.47 -11.49 -2.00
N PRO A 226 21.28 -11.89 -3.27
CA PRO A 226 22.09 -11.36 -4.37
C PRO A 226 22.07 -9.83 -4.45
N LEU A 227 20.90 -9.22 -4.27
CA LEU A 227 20.73 -7.76 -4.33
C LEU A 227 21.26 -7.07 -3.07
N LEU A 228 21.10 -7.70 -1.90
CA LEU A 228 21.56 -7.17 -0.62
C LEU A 228 23.10 -7.20 -0.48
N LEU A 229 23.74 -8.23 -1.03
CA LEU A 229 25.18 -8.48 -0.86
C LEU A 229 26.03 -7.92 -2.00
N HIS A 230 25.51 -7.94 -3.23
CA HIS A 230 26.26 -7.59 -4.43
C HIS A 230 25.59 -6.50 -5.28
N GLY A 231 24.38 -6.07 -4.91
CA GLY A 231 23.65 -5.02 -5.61
C GLY A 231 23.80 -3.63 -4.97
N GLN A 232 22.92 -2.72 -5.37
CA GLN A 232 22.85 -1.34 -4.88
C GLN A 232 21.60 -1.09 -4.01
N LEU A 233 21.05 -2.15 -3.40
CA LEU A 233 19.77 -2.06 -2.70
C LEU A 233 19.90 -1.21 -1.42
N GLU A 234 19.17 -0.08 -1.39
CA GLU A 234 19.16 0.88 -0.29
C GLU A 234 17.92 0.71 0.61
N VAL A 235 16.78 0.37 0.03
CA VAL A 235 15.48 0.28 0.73
C VAL A 235 14.77 -1.02 0.40
N LEU A 236 14.46 -1.80 1.43
CA LEU A 236 13.67 -3.01 1.35
C LEU A 236 12.45 -2.91 2.28
N LEU A 237 11.27 -2.72 1.69
CA LEU A 237 9.99 -2.71 2.42
C LEU A 237 9.34 -4.08 2.31
N PHE A 238 9.29 -4.80 3.42
CA PHE A 238 8.90 -6.21 3.48
C PHE A 238 7.82 -6.51 4.51
N SER A 239 7.18 -5.48 5.05
CA SER A 239 6.17 -5.65 6.09
C SER A 239 4.98 -6.50 5.65
N CYS A 240 4.30 -7.12 6.61
CA CYS A 240 3.09 -7.91 6.35
C CYS A 240 3.34 -9.06 5.36
N ASN A 241 4.42 -9.81 5.55
CA ASN A 241 4.74 -11.02 4.80
C ASN A 241 4.69 -12.25 5.75
N ARG A 242 5.38 -13.33 5.40
CA ARG A 242 5.40 -14.58 6.17
C ARG A 242 6.83 -15.01 6.52
N VAL A 243 7.79 -14.08 6.51
CA VAL A 243 9.21 -14.37 6.74
C VAL A 243 9.38 -15.03 8.09
N ARG A 244 10.02 -16.20 8.09
CA ARG A 244 10.22 -17.01 9.31
C ARG A 244 11.61 -16.90 9.89
N GLU A 245 12.59 -16.47 9.11
CA GLU A 245 13.99 -16.39 9.53
C GLU A 245 14.75 -15.27 8.84
N ILE A 246 15.79 -14.79 9.54
CA ILE A 246 16.80 -13.88 9.02
C ILE A 246 18.01 -14.70 8.60
N PRO A 247 18.43 -14.65 7.33
CA PRO A 247 19.62 -15.35 6.86
C PRO A 247 20.90 -14.94 7.61
N THR A 248 21.85 -15.87 7.78
CA THR A 248 23.11 -15.62 8.52
C THR A 248 23.97 -14.51 7.93
N GLU A 249 23.78 -14.20 6.65
CA GLU A 249 24.44 -13.14 5.91
C GLU A 249 24.17 -11.75 6.51
N PHE A 250 23.05 -11.57 7.22
CA PHE A 250 22.71 -10.35 7.96
C PHE A 250 23.64 -10.10 9.18
N THR A 251 24.49 -11.06 9.55
CA THR A 251 25.53 -10.91 10.60
C THR A 251 26.86 -10.39 10.05
N THR A 252 26.97 -10.23 8.74
CA THR A 252 28.19 -9.79 8.05
C THR A 252 28.15 -8.28 7.78
N ASP A 253 29.30 -7.70 7.41
CA ASP A 253 29.46 -6.32 6.94
C ASP A 253 29.23 -6.18 5.43
N SER A 254 28.68 -7.21 4.77
CA SER A 254 28.55 -7.27 3.32
C SER A 254 27.41 -6.41 2.76
N MET A 255 26.37 -6.14 3.55
CA MET A 255 25.22 -5.32 3.14
C MET A 255 25.55 -3.82 3.23
N LYS A 256 26.40 -3.36 2.31
CA LYS A 256 27.05 -2.04 2.37
C LYS A 256 26.12 -0.86 2.07
N HIS A 257 25.01 -1.11 1.38
CA HIS A 257 24.13 -0.06 0.85
C HIS A 257 22.78 0.03 1.56
N LEU A 258 22.38 -1.00 2.33
CA LEU A 258 21.05 -1.05 2.91
C LEU A 258 20.90 0.00 4.02
N ARG A 259 19.90 0.87 3.86
CA ARG A 259 19.58 1.97 4.78
C ARG A 259 18.26 1.77 5.50
N TRP A 260 17.28 1.22 4.80
CA TRP A 260 15.92 1.06 5.31
C TRP A 260 15.46 -0.37 5.14
N LEU A 261 15.17 -1.03 6.26
CA LEU A 261 14.68 -2.39 6.30
C LEU A 261 13.39 -2.47 7.13
N ASP A 262 12.27 -2.73 6.47
CA ASP A 262 11.00 -2.97 7.14
C ASP A 262 10.61 -4.45 7.07
N LEU A 263 10.74 -5.15 8.19
CA LEU A 263 10.38 -6.55 8.39
C LEU A 263 9.22 -6.68 9.39
N SER A 264 8.49 -5.60 9.67
CA SER A 264 7.38 -5.61 10.62
C SER A 264 6.26 -6.54 10.19
N TYR A 265 5.51 -7.09 11.14
CA TYR A 265 4.38 -7.99 10.89
C TYR A 265 4.74 -9.19 10.00
N ASN A 266 5.84 -9.86 10.33
CA ASN A 266 6.23 -11.13 9.73
C ASN A 266 6.01 -12.28 10.75
N ARG A 267 6.71 -13.41 10.57
CA ARG A 267 6.63 -14.58 11.46
C ARG A 267 7.99 -14.88 12.09
N LEU A 268 8.80 -13.85 12.32
CA LEU A 268 10.10 -14.00 12.96
C LEU A 268 9.88 -14.34 14.43
N THR A 269 10.69 -15.29 14.92
CA THR A 269 10.82 -15.63 16.35
C THR A 269 12.23 -15.28 16.84
N SER A 270 12.45 -15.20 18.14
CA SER A 270 13.79 -14.96 18.70
C SER A 270 14.87 -15.90 18.17
N ASN A 271 14.56 -17.18 18.00
CA ASN A 271 15.51 -18.20 17.51
C ASN A 271 15.81 -18.06 16.01
N SER A 272 15.02 -17.25 15.30
CA SER A 272 15.14 -17.04 13.86
C SER A 272 15.98 -15.83 13.48
N ILE A 273 16.47 -15.08 14.46
CA ILE A 273 17.37 -13.94 14.27
C ILE A 273 18.76 -14.34 14.77
N PRO A 274 19.73 -14.59 13.86
CA PRO A 274 21.10 -14.91 14.26
C PRO A 274 21.71 -13.82 15.14
N ALA A 275 22.52 -14.22 16.12
CA ALA A 275 23.21 -13.27 17.00
C ALA A 275 24.11 -12.32 16.21
N GLY A 276 24.03 -11.02 16.52
CA GLY A 276 24.78 -9.98 15.81
C GLY A 276 24.20 -9.56 14.46
N SER A 277 23.02 -10.06 14.07
CA SER A 277 22.29 -9.57 12.90
C SER A 277 22.12 -8.04 12.96
N PHE A 278 22.21 -7.39 11.80
CA PHE A 278 22.09 -5.93 11.61
C PHE A 278 23.23 -5.09 12.22
N GLY A 279 24.00 -5.62 13.18
CA GLY A 279 25.02 -4.87 13.93
C GLY A 279 26.25 -4.45 13.12
N LYS A 280 26.52 -5.09 11.98
CA LYS A 280 27.66 -4.78 11.10
C LYS A 280 27.27 -4.02 9.82
N MET A 281 26.00 -3.61 9.69
CA MET A 281 25.53 -2.90 8.51
C MET A 281 25.93 -1.42 8.60
N PRO A 282 26.83 -0.92 7.72
CA PRO A 282 27.46 0.39 7.91
C PRO A 282 26.54 1.59 7.63
N GLN A 283 25.44 1.39 6.87
CA GLN A 283 24.54 2.46 6.43
C GLN A 283 23.09 2.29 6.91
N LEU A 284 22.82 1.32 7.80
CA LEU A 284 21.46 1.05 8.24
C LEU A 284 20.97 2.16 9.17
N ASP A 285 19.94 2.89 8.74
CA ASP A 285 19.38 4.02 9.49
C ASP A 285 18.01 3.66 10.08
N HIS A 286 17.20 2.84 9.37
CA HIS A 286 15.84 2.50 9.76
C HIS A 286 15.61 0.99 9.79
N LEU A 287 15.17 0.47 10.93
CA LEU A 287 14.82 -0.93 11.13
C LEU A 287 13.46 -1.09 11.80
N PHE A 288 12.58 -1.85 11.17
CA PHE A 288 11.25 -2.18 11.71
C PHE A 288 11.12 -3.69 11.84
N LEU A 289 10.85 -4.15 13.06
CA LEU A 289 10.68 -5.55 13.46
C LEU A 289 9.45 -5.76 14.35
N ASN A 290 8.70 -4.70 14.66
CA ASN A 290 7.45 -4.78 15.41
C ASN A 290 6.42 -5.72 14.75
N GLY A 291 5.51 -6.29 15.54
CA GLY A 291 4.54 -7.26 15.04
C GLY A 291 5.13 -8.65 14.71
N ASN A 292 6.34 -8.95 15.16
CA ASN A 292 6.94 -10.30 15.18
C ASN A 292 6.93 -10.89 16.61
N ASP A 293 7.25 -12.18 16.76
CA ASP A 293 7.25 -12.90 18.04
C ASP A 293 8.65 -12.89 18.69
N LEU A 294 9.09 -11.69 19.09
CA LEU A 294 10.42 -11.46 19.65
C LEU A 294 10.40 -11.40 21.18
N SER A 295 11.27 -12.18 21.82
CA SER A 295 11.51 -12.17 23.26
C SER A 295 12.20 -10.88 23.72
N GLU A 296 12.04 -10.57 25.00
CA GLU A 296 12.64 -9.36 25.58
C GLU A 296 14.17 -9.35 25.48
N GLU A 297 14.81 -10.51 25.58
CA GLU A 297 16.25 -10.68 25.42
C GLU A 297 16.73 -10.21 24.04
N VAL A 298 16.08 -10.67 22.97
CA VAL A 298 16.42 -10.28 21.59
C VAL A 298 16.12 -8.79 21.38
N THR A 299 14.98 -8.30 21.86
CA THR A 299 14.66 -6.86 21.73
C THR A 299 15.66 -5.98 22.48
N SER A 300 16.16 -6.41 23.64
CA SER A 300 17.17 -5.68 24.42
C SER A 300 18.52 -5.67 23.70
N SER A 301 18.92 -6.79 23.10
CA SER A 301 20.12 -6.88 22.27
C SER A 301 20.04 -5.93 21.07
N LEU A 302 18.93 -5.95 20.34
CA LEU A 302 18.70 -5.10 19.16
C LEU A 302 18.59 -3.62 19.52
N SER A 303 18.14 -3.27 20.73
CA SER A 303 18.08 -1.88 21.21
C SER A 303 19.46 -1.23 21.35
N SER A 304 20.54 -2.02 21.34
CA SER A 304 21.91 -1.50 21.36
C SER A 304 22.42 -1.02 19.98
N LEU A 305 21.67 -1.29 18.91
CA LEU A 305 22.01 -0.84 17.56
C LEU A 305 22.01 0.69 17.49
N LYS A 306 23.07 1.25 16.88
CA LYS A 306 23.22 2.70 16.69
C LYS A 306 22.62 3.12 15.35
N ILE A 307 21.29 3.14 15.27
CA ILE A 307 20.54 3.53 14.07
C ILE A 307 19.59 4.68 14.38
N GLU A 308 19.14 5.41 13.35
CA GLU A 308 18.27 6.59 13.51
C GLU A 308 16.88 6.22 14.02
N TYR A 309 16.29 5.14 13.50
CA TYR A 309 14.95 4.71 13.86
C TYR A 309 14.86 3.19 14.03
N LEU A 310 14.38 2.76 15.19
CA LEU A 310 14.23 1.35 15.55
C LEU A 310 12.83 1.09 16.12
N SER A 311 12.10 0.16 15.49
CA SER A 311 10.77 -0.29 15.95
C SER A 311 10.79 -1.78 16.24
N LEU A 312 10.78 -2.18 17.52
CA LEU A 312 10.88 -3.58 17.94
C LEU A 312 9.58 -4.18 18.49
N LYS A 313 8.76 -3.34 19.10
CA LYS A 313 7.44 -3.70 19.61
C LYS A 313 6.44 -2.79 18.95
N ASP A 314 5.24 -3.30 18.72
CA ASP A 314 4.12 -2.41 18.44
C ASP A 314 4.01 -1.49 19.64
N GLU A 315 3.97 -0.18 19.44
CA GLU A 315 3.63 0.70 20.56
C GLU A 315 2.30 0.19 21.14
N ASP A 316 2.12 0.27 22.47
CA ASP A 316 0.94 -0.21 23.23
C ASP A 316 -0.41 0.34 22.72
N ASN A 317 -0.38 1.14 21.66
CA ASN A 317 -1.46 1.80 21.00
C ASN A 317 -1.88 1.18 19.65
N VAL A 318 -1.24 0.11 19.16
CA VAL A 318 -1.59 -0.51 17.87
C VAL A 318 -2.83 -1.40 17.96
N ALA A 319 -2.97 -2.23 18.99
CA ALA A 319 -4.15 -3.07 19.16
C ALA A 319 -5.34 -2.25 19.69
N PRO A 320 -6.52 -2.32 19.06
CA PRO A 320 -7.70 -1.66 19.59
C PRO A 320 -8.23 -2.45 20.80
N SER A 321 -8.71 -1.73 21.81
CA SER A 321 -9.24 -2.33 23.04
C SER A 321 -10.71 -2.71 22.84
N ALA A 322 -11.10 -3.94 23.21
CA ALA A 322 -12.49 -4.36 23.23
C ALA A 322 -13.26 -3.65 24.36
N VAL A 323 -14.07 -2.66 24.01
CA VAL A 323 -14.94 -1.94 24.96
C VAL A 323 -16.22 -2.74 25.21
N ILE A 324 -16.73 -3.42 24.19
CA ILE A 324 -17.73 -4.49 24.31
C ILE A 324 -17.12 -5.71 23.64
N GLU A 325 -16.94 -6.78 24.42
CA GLU A 325 -16.21 -7.98 23.99
C GLU A 325 -16.71 -8.53 22.65
N GLY A 326 -15.79 -8.75 21.72
CA GLY A 326 -16.06 -9.23 20.36
C GLY A 326 -16.95 -8.33 19.49
N LYS A 327 -17.27 -7.10 19.92
CA LYS A 327 -18.30 -6.26 19.28
C LYS A 327 -17.88 -4.82 19.02
N LEU A 328 -17.42 -4.10 20.04
CA LEU A 328 -17.07 -2.68 19.92
C LEU A 328 -15.63 -2.48 20.37
N PHE A 329 -14.81 -1.99 19.45
CA PHE A 329 -13.39 -1.77 19.64
C PHE A 329 -13.05 -0.27 19.59
N LEU A 330 -12.14 0.16 20.46
CA LEU A 330 -11.60 1.53 20.50
C LEU A 330 -10.10 1.51 20.21
N GLY A 331 -9.67 2.17 19.14
CA GLY A 331 -8.28 2.11 18.67
C GLY A 331 -7.71 3.42 18.14
N SER A 332 -6.49 3.30 17.60
CA SER A 332 -5.71 4.37 16.98
C SER A 332 -5.79 4.33 15.45
N LEU A 333 -5.12 5.26 14.78
CA LEU A 333 -4.96 5.24 13.33
C LEU A 333 -4.24 3.97 12.88
N GLN A 334 -3.24 3.54 13.64
CA GLN A 334 -2.48 2.32 13.41
C GLN A 334 -3.38 1.08 13.50
N SER A 335 -4.30 1.03 14.47
CA SER A 335 -5.31 -0.05 14.54
C SER A 335 -6.13 -0.17 13.26
N ALA A 336 -6.55 0.98 12.70
CA ALA A 336 -7.38 1.04 11.50
C ALA A 336 -6.61 0.75 10.20
N GLN A 337 -5.28 0.88 10.22
CA GLN A 337 -4.38 0.56 9.11
C GLN A 337 -4.00 -0.91 9.03
N SER A 338 -4.33 -1.73 10.01
CA SER A 338 -3.97 -3.16 10.02
C SER A 338 -5.12 -4.02 9.51
N PHE A 339 -5.16 -4.31 8.19
CA PHE A 339 -6.17 -5.17 7.58
C PHE A 339 -6.35 -6.52 8.31
N PHE A 340 -5.23 -7.16 8.66
CA PHE A 340 -5.23 -8.45 9.34
C PHE A 340 -5.92 -8.36 10.70
N LEU A 341 -5.57 -7.35 11.50
CA LEU A 341 -6.18 -7.12 12.80
C LEU A 341 -7.68 -6.85 12.68
N LEU A 342 -8.09 -6.05 11.69
CA LEU A 342 -9.50 -5.81 11.42
C LEU A 342 -10.27 -7.11 11.11
N LYS A 343 -9.74 -7.95 10.23
CA LYS A 343 -10.38 -9.24 9.89
C LYS A 343 -10.34 -10.23 11.07
N GLN A 344 -9.23 -10.31 11.80
CA GLN A 344 -9.08 -11.20 12.96
C GLN A 344 -10.08 -10.87 14.07
N LEU A 345 -10.37 -9.58 14.28
CA LEU A 345 -11.35 -9.10 15.25
C LEU A 345 -12.79 -9.10 14.72
N ALA A 346 -13.03 -9.71 13.54
CA ALA A 346 -14.33 -9.74 12.86
C ALA A 346 -14.95 -8.34 12.67
N ILE A 347 -14.11 -7.32 12.49
CA ILE A 347 -14.56 -5.95 12.24
C ILE A 347 -15.19 -5.91 10.85
N THR A 348 -16.36 -5.28 10.77
CA THR A 348 -17.11 -5.06 9.52
C THR A 348 -17.32 -3.58 9.24
N HIS A 349 -17.22 -2.74 10.27
CA HIS A 349 -17.46 -1.30 10.22
C HIS A 349 -16.32 -0.54 10.90
N VAL A 350 -15.86 0.54 10.28
CA VAL A 350 -14.79 1.40 10.80
C VAL A 350 -15.27 2.85 10.85
N LEU A 351 -15.39 3.39 12.06
CA LEU A 351 -15.72 4.79 12.33
C LEU A 351 -14.43 5.57 12.63
N SER A 352 -14.07 6.46 11.71
CA SER A 352 -12.93 7.36 11.84
C SER A 352 -13.37 8.71 12.39
N VAL A 353 -12.83 9.11 13.54
CA VAL A 353 -13.07 10.42 14.18
C VAL A 353 -11.79 11.26 14.12
N LEU A 354 -11.21 11.34 12.91
CA LEU A 354 -10.16 12.29 12.59
C LEU A 354 -10.32 12.77 11.14
N ARG A 355 -9.67 13.89 10.82
CA ARG A 355 -9.44 14.32 9.44
C ARG A 355 -8.56 13.28 8.72
N THR A 356 -9.18 12.40 7.93
CA THR A 356 -8.46 11.51 7.01
C THR A 356 -8.76 11.89 5.57
N SER A 357 -7.79 11.67 4.67
CA SER A 357 -7.96 11.95 3.24
C SER A 357 -8.76 10.86 2.51
N LYS A 358 -8.85 9.62 3.04
CA LYS A 358 -9.67 8.49 2.53
C LYS A 358 -9.71 7.30 3.50
N PRO A 359 -10.76 6.44 3.46
CA PRO A 359 -10.75 5.09 4.04
C PRO A 359 -9.62 4.19 3.52
N PHE A 360 -9.08 3.32 4.37
CA PHE A 360 -7.97 2.41 3.98
C PHE A 360 -8.42 1.23 3.12
N TYR A 361 -9.58 0.64 3.42
CA TYR A 361 -10.06 -0.60 2.78
C TYR A 361 -11.56 -0.50 2.43
N PRO A 362 -11.98 0.50 1.62
CA PRO A 362 -13.40 0.83 1.41
C PRO A 362 -14.23 -0.30 0.78
N GLU A 363 -13.61 -1.28 0.14
CA GLU A 363 -14.28 -2.44 -0.47
C GLU A 363 -14.55 -3.56 0.55
N ASP A 364 -13.84 -3.57 1.67
CA ASP A 364 -13.84 -4.67 2.65
C ASP A 364 -14.63 -4.37 3.92
N PHE A 365 -14.78 -3.09 4.26
CA PHE A 365 -15.45 -2.62 5.46
C PHE A 365 -16.32 -1.43 5.13
N GLN A 366 -17.40 -1.25 5.88
CA GLN A 366 -18.19 -0.04 5.80
C GLN A 366 -17.49 1.06 6.60
N TYR A 367 -17.36 2.25 6.02
CA TYR A 367 -16.69 3.37 6.66
C TYR A 367 -17.65 4.52 6.96
N MET A 368 -17.37 5.18 8.06
CA MET A 368 -17.88 6.50 8.36
C MET A 368 -16.72 7.37 8.83
N THR A 369 -16.56 8.55 8.23
CA THR A 369 -15.49 9.49 8.60
C THR A 369 -16.09 10.78 9.12
N ILE A 370 -15.57 11.25 10.25
CA ILE A 370 -15.96 12.50 10.89
C ILE A 370 -14.69 13.36 11.02
N ASP A 371 -14.70 14.50 10.33
CA ASP A 371 -13.64 15.50 10.45
C ASP A 371 -13.80 16.27 11.77
N ALA A 372 -13.19 15.73 12.83
CA ALA A 372 -13.17 16.35 14.16
C ALA A 372 -11.75 16.73 14.58
N GLU A 373 -11.61 17.99 15.01
CA GLU A 373 -10.40 18.51 15.64
C GLU A 373 -10.34 18.10 17.12
N ASP A 374 -9.13 17.91 17.66
CA ASP A 374 -8.93 17.55 19.08
C ASP A 374 -8.69 18.77 19.96
N THR A 375 -9.57 19.76 19.85
CA THR A 375 -9.48 21.02 20.61
C THR A 375 -10.65 21.12 21.58
N ALA A 376 -10.44 21.80 22.71
CA ALA A 376 -11.50 22.01 23.71
C ALA A 376 -12.68 22.85 23.17
N SER A 377 -12.47 23.60 22.10
CA SER A 377 -13.47 24.44 21.42
C SER A 377 -14.31 23.68 20.38
N TYR A 378 -13.87 22.51 19.90
CA TYR A 378 -14.63 21.73 18.93
C TYR A 378 -15.88 21.10 19.59
N ASP A 379 -17.04 21.22 18.94
CA ASP A 379 -18.30 20.64 19.43
C ASP A 379 -18.45 19.18 18.98
N ILE A 380 -17.85 18.26 19.73
CA ILE A 380 -17.91 16.82 19.49
C ILE A 380 -19.33 16.26 19.68
N SER A 381 -20.21 16.95 20.41
CA SER A 381 -21.56 16.45 20.68
C SER A 381 -22.43 16.35 19.43
N LYS A 382 -22.11 17.13 18.38
CA LYS A 382 -22.73 17.03 17.05
C LYS A 382 -22.51 15.66 16.39
N CYS A 383 -21.44 14.97 16.77
CA CYS A 383 -21.05 13.69 16.18
C CYS A 383 -21.79 12.50 16.81
N PHE A 384 -22.41 12.65 17.98
CA PHE A 384 -22.90 11.52 18.78
C PHE A 384 -24.00 10.73 18.08
N GLU A 385 -25.09 11.38 17.67
CA GLU A 385 -26.27 10.68 17.14
C GLU A 385 -25.95 9.89 15.86
N MET A 386 -25.20 10.49 14.93
CA MET A 386 -24.78 9.82 13.70
C MET A 386 -23.80 8.67 13.97
N SER A 387 -22.86 8.85 14.91
CA SER A 387 -21.92 7.80 15.31
C SER A 387 -22.63 6.62 15.97
N HIS A 388 -23.60 6.88 16.85
CA HIS A 388 -24.37 5.84 17.54
C HIS A 388 -25.14 4.98 16.54
N LYS A 389 -25.79 5.60 15.53
CA LYS A 389 -26.50 4.87 14.48
C LYS A 389 -25.58 3.97 13.66
N PHE A 390 -24.38 4.44 13.33
CA PHE A 390 -23.38 3.65 12.61
C PHE A 390 -22.81 2.50 13.46
N ILE A 391 -22.57 2.75 14.75
CA ILE A 391 -22.17 1.68 15.68
C ILE A 391 -23.29 0.64 15.77
N ASP A 392 -24.53 1.04 16.01
CA ASP A 392 -25.67 0.10 16.07
C ASP A 392 -25.87 -0.65 14.75
N SER A 393 -25.59 -0.05 13.57
CA SER A 393 -25.68 -0.77 12.28
C SER A 393 -24.61 -1.84 12.15
N GLY A 394 -23.38 -1.56 12.56
CA GLY A 394 -22.29 -2.54 12.48
C GLY A 394 -22.37 -3.65 13.53
N LEU A 395 -23.05 -3.40 14.64
CA LEU A 395 -23.33 -4.43 15.66
C LEU A 395 -24.51 -5.34 15.31
N LYS A 396 -25.35 -4.98 14.33
CA LYS A 396 -26.43 -5.83 13.82
C LYS A 396 -25.86 -6.98 12.98
N GLY A 397 -26.50 -8.14 13.04
CA GLY A 397 -26.10 -9.30 12.23
C GLY A 397 -24.79 -9.97 12.64
N GLY A 398 -24.24 -9.64 13.82
CA GLY A 398 -23.05 -10.32 14.37
C GLY A 398 -21.71 -9.71 13.98
N GLY A 399 -21.69 -8.54 13.32
CA GLY A 399 -20.45 -7.82 13.01
C GLY A 399 -19.85 -7.07 14.22
N ALA A 400 -18.57 -6.69 14.09
CA ALA A 400 -17.90 -5.79 15.03
C ALA A 400 -17.56 -4.43 14.42
N VAL A 401 -17.41 -3.42 15.28
CA VAL A 401 -17.15 -2.02 14.93
C VAL A 401 -15.84 -1.56 15.57
N LEU A 402 -14.95 -0.97 14.77
CA LEU A 402 -13.82 -0.19 15.27
C LEU A 402 -14.15 1.30 15.25
N VAL A 403 -13.98 1.97 16.38
CA VAL A 403 -13.99 3.43 16.47
C VAL A 403 -12.57 3.91 16.75
N HIS A 404 -12.02 4.76 15.87
CA HIS A 404 -10.65 5.22 16.00
C HIS A 404 -10.49 6.73 15.75
N CYS A 405 -9.41 7.31 16.25
CA CYS A 405 -8.94 8.64 15.85
C CYS A 405 -7.45 8.54 15.54
N ALA A 406 -6.64 9.57 15.87
CA ALA A 406 -5.19 9.47 15.75
C ALA A 406 -4.60 8.45 16.74
N GLN A 407 -4.81 8.65 18.04
CA GLN A 407 -4.20 7.82 19.11
C GLN A 407 -5.22 6.99 19.91
N GLY A 408 -6.52 7.13 19.66
CA GLY A 408 -7.54 6.42 20.44
C GLY A 408 -7.70 6.92 21.88
N ILE A 409 -7.32 8.18 22.16
CA ILE A 409 -7.28 8.78 23.50
C ILE A 409 -8.48 9.70 23.79
N SER A 410 -8.79 10.64 22.87
CA SER A 410 -9.72 11.75 23.14
C SER A 410 -10.97 11.74 22.26
N ARG A 411 -10.86 12.04 20.94
CA ARG A 411 -12.01 12.12 20.01
C ARG A 411 -12.84 10.83 19.93
N SER A 412 -12.23 9.73 19.50
CA SER A 412 -12.92 8.43 19.38
C SER A 412 -13.39 7.92 20.74
N ALA A 413 -12.61 8.12 21.79
CA ALA A 413 -13.00 7.77 23.15
C ALA A 413 -14.25 8.53 23.60
N SER A 414 -14.37 9.82 23.29
CA SER A 414 -15.55 10.63 23.62
C SER A 414 -16.81 10.10 22.92
N VAL A 415 -16.69 9.70 21.65
CA VAL A 415 -17.78 9.06 20.91
C VAL A 415 -18.17 7.74 21.58
N VAL A 416 -17.21 6.88 21.91
CA VAL A 416 -17.47 5.60 22.58
C VAL A 416 -18.09 5.79 23.96
N ILE A 417 -17.60 6.72 24.78
CA ILE A 417 -18.16 7.04 26.10
C ILE A 417 -19.62 7.49 25.96
N SER A 418 -19.92 8.42 25.04
CA SER A 418 -21.30 8.87 24.81
C SER A 418 -22.22 7.72 24.39
N TYR A 419 -21.72 6.77 23.60
CA TYR A 419 -22.47 5.59 23.18
C TYR A 419 -22.73 4.65 24.36
N ILE A 420 -21.74 4.42 25.22
CA ILE A 420 -21.90 3.60 26.44
C ILE A 420 -22.90 4.24 27.41
N MET A 421 -22.84 5.57 27.62
CA MET A 421 -23.84 6.31 28.42
C MET A 421 -25.26 6.05 27.92
N LYS A 422 -25.51 6.23 26.62
CA LYS A 422 -26.83 6.01 25.99
C LYS A 422 -27.27 4.55 26.06
N LYS A 423 -26.38 3.60 25.75
CA LYS A 423 -26.72 2.17 25.65
C LYS A 423 -26.98 1.53 27.01
N ARG A 424 -26.24 1.94 28.04
CA ARG A 424 -26.33 1.37 29.39
C ARG A 424 -27.13 2.23 30.36
N LYS A 425 -27.55 3.43 29.96
CA LYS A 425 -28.24 4.41 30.81
C LYS A 425 -27.45 4.73 32.09
N ILE A 426 -26.17 5.03 31.92
CA ILE A 426 -25.26 5.36 33.04
C ILE A 426 -24.69 6.77 32.88
N ALA A 427 -24.32 7.37 34.01
CA ALA A 427 -23.72 8.70 34.12
C ALA A 427 -22.37 8.79 33.38
N PHE A 428 -21.93 10.02 33.07
CA PHE A 428 -20.66 10.24 32.38
C PHE A 428 -19.47 9.65 33.14
N GLU A 429 -19.37 9.90 34.45
CA GLU A 429 -18.27 9.43 35.29
C GLU A 429 -18.15 7.89 35.29
N ASP A 430 -19.28 7.17 35.30
CA ASP A 430 -19.29 5.71 35.29
C ASP A 430 -18.98 5.15 33.89
N ALA A 431 -19.48 5.79 32.83
CA ALA A 431 -19.13 5.41 31.46
C ALA A 431 -17.64 5.65 31.17
N LEU A 432 -17.07 6.76 31.64
CA LEU A 432 -15.65 7.04 31.53
C LEU A 432 -14.83 5.96 32.27
N ARG A 433 -15.20 5.63 33.51
CA ARG A 433 -14.51 4.58 34.30
C ARG A 433 -14.55 3.24 33.58
N TYR A 434 -15.72 2.86 33.05
CA TYR A 434 -15.89 1.63 32.29
C TYR A 434 -14.97 1.56 31.05
N VAL A 435 -14.87 2.66 30.28
CA VAL A 435 -14.03 2.69 29.07
C VAL A 435 -12.54 2.72 29.43
N VAL A 436 -12.15 3.46 30.48
CA VAL A 436 -10.76 3.50 30.99
C VAL A 436 -10.30 2.13 31.48
N GLU A 437 -11.17 1.35 32.14
CA GLU A 437 -10.86 -0.02 32.56
C GLU A 437 -10.47 -0.92 31.37
N LYS A 438 -11.06 -0.70 30.20
CA LYS A 438 -10.73 -1.45 28.97
C LYS A 438 -9.58 -0.82 28.17
N ARG A 439 -9.39 0.50 28.28
CA ARG A 439 -8.33 1.26 27.60
C ARG A 439 -7.77 2.35 28.52
N PRO A 440 -6.72 2.05 29.31
CA PRO A 440 -6.21 2.95 30.36
C PRO A 440 -5.75 4.33 29.89
N ILE A 441 -5.33 4.45 28.62
CA ILE A 441 -4.87 5.71 28.03
C ILE A 441 -6.00 6.68 27.67
N VAL A 442 -7.28 6.29 27.84
CA VAL A 442 -8.42 7.14 27.50
C VAL A 442 -8.44 8.41 28.34
N CYS A 443 -8.36 9.55 27.66
CA CYS A 443 -8.38 10.86 28.28
C CYS A 443 -8.98 11.91 27.33
N PRO A 444 -10.33 12.05 27.29
CA PRO A 444 -10.97 13.14 26.57
C PRO A 444 -10.46 14.50 27.05
N ASN A 445 -10.26 15.45 26.13
CA ASN A 445 -9.89 16.81 26.48
C ASN A 445 -10.98 17.50 27.35
N SER A 446 -10.61 18.60 28.02
CA SER A 446 -11.48 19.30 28.98
C SER A 446 -12.81 19.79 28.37
N GLY A 447 -12.80 20.22 27.11
CA GLY A 447 -14.00 20.62 26.38
C GLY A 447 -14.94 19.45 26.12
N PHE A 448 -14.41 18.32 25.67
CA PHE A 448 -15.22 17.11 25.41
C PHE A 448 -15.81 16.53 26.69
N ARG A 449 -15.07 16.53 27.80
CA ARG A 449 -15.60 16.15 29.13
C ARG A 449 -16.81 17.00 29.52
N SER A 450 -16.71 18.31 29.34
CA SER A 450 -17.82 19.24 29.63
C SER A 450 -19.04 18.97 28.74
N GLN A 451 -18.82 18.62 27.47
CA GLN A 451 -19.88 18.28 26.53
C GLN A 451 -20.55 16.92 26.85
N LEU A 452 -19.79 15.94 27.30
CA LEU A 452 -20.31 14.64 27.75
C LEU A 452 -21.20 14.79 29.00
N LYS A 453 -20.80 15.62 29.98
CA LYS A 453 -21.65 15.97 31.13
C LYS A 453 -22.96 16.65 30.71
N ARG A 454 -22.91 17.57 29.74
CA ARG A 454 -24.13 18.18 29.18
C ARG A 454 -24.99 17.18 28.42
N TYR A 455 -24.38 16.17 27.80
CA TYR A 455 -25.10 15.10 27.11
C TYR A 455 -25.83 14.18 28.08
N GLU A 456 -25.26 13.91 29.26
CA GLU A 456 -25.93 13.18 30.34
C GLU A 456 -27.26 13.83 30.74
N ASN A 457 -27.29 15.14 30.97
CA ASN A 457 -28.51 15.87 31.30
C ASN A 457 -29.59 15.67 30.22
N ARG A 458 -29.21 15.75 28.93
CA ARG A 458 -30.12 15.54 27.80
C ARG A 458 -30.69 14.11 27.75
N LEU A 459 -29.89 13.11 28.13
CA LEU A 459 -30.37 11.72 28.21
C LEU A 459 -31.40 11.54 29.33
N ASN A 460 -31.21 12.20 30.46
CA ASN A 460 -32.13 12.13 31.61
C ASN A 460 -33.47 12.81 31.29
N ASP A 461 -33.45 13.94 30.58
CA ASP A 461 -34.66 14.66 30.17
C ASP A 461 -35.53 13.83 29.19
N CYS A 462 -34.89 13.04 28.30
CA CYS A 462 -35.60 12.16 27.35
C CYS A 462 -36.14 10.87 27.98
N SER A 463 -35.82 10.56 29.23
CA SER A 463 -36.36 9.40 29.97
C SER A 463 -37.57 9.74 30.85
N ILE A 464 -38.00 11.01 30.85
CA ILE A 464 -39.14 11.53 31.63
C ILE A 464 -40.34 11.88 30.71
N SER A 465 -40.17 11.76 29.38
CA SER A 465 -41.25 11.82 28.37
C SER A 465 -41.59 10.45 27.79
#